data_AF-A0A966WQQ4-F1
#
_entry.id   AF-A0A966WQQ4-F1
#
_cell.length_a   1.000
_cell.length_b   1.000
_cell.length_c   1.000
_cell.angle_alpha   90.00
_cell.angle_beta   90.00
_cell.angle_gamma   90.00
#
_symmetry.space_group_name_H-M   'P 1'
#
loop_
_entity.id
_entity.type
_entity.pdbx_description
1 polymer ?
#
loop_
_entity_poly.entity_id
_entity_poly.type
_entity_poly.pdbx_seq_one_letter_code
_entity_poly.pdbx_strand_id
1 'polypeptide(L)'
;MSARGTHDRPFGLFWLALGLAIAFESWRMPRLEEQGINPYTIPGLVPGLLGLILGIFGVVLFFRRAPMAEGVALEGDDGGVAEPWRVALAFLLCVGFGAGALGHGPPFWLGAGLFLFLAIILFEYPDHKAAGTLRYGITRAALVAAIGAAAITLIFQEIFLVRLP
;
A
#
# COMPACT_ATOMS: atom_id res chain seq x y z
N MET A 1 21.68 1.78 -26.73
CA MET A 1 21.67 0.73 -25.67
C MET A 1 21.87 1.44 -24.33
N SER A 2 20.79 1.75 -23.62
CA SER A 2 20.78 2.75 -22.54
C SER A 2 20.56 2.11 -21.17
N ALA A 3 21.58 2.22 -20.31
CA ALA A 3 21.64 2.45 -18.86
C ALA A 3 20.41 2.29 -17.94
N ARG A 4 19.46 1.38 -18.19
CA ARG A 4 18.23 1.27 -17.37
C ARG A 4 18.35 0.30 -16.16
N GLY A 5 19.46 -0.43 -16.04
CA GLY A 5 19.64 -1.48 -15.02
C GLY A 5 20.35 -1.08 -13.73
N THR A 6 20.73 0.19 -13.53
CA THR A 6 21.55 0.61 -12.38
C THR A 6 20.77 1.32 -11.27
N HIS A 7 19.54 1.77 -11.51
CA HIS A 7 18.76 2.54 -10.53
C HIS A 7 18.06 1.68 -9.47
N ASP A 8 17.81 0.40 -9.75
CA ASP A 8 17.13 -0.51 -8.83
C ASP A 8 17.93 -0.78 -7.55
N ARG A 9 19.26 -0.82 -7.66
CA ARG A 9 20.15 -1.09 -6.52
C ARG A 9 20.20 0.06 -5.50
N PRO A 10 20.48 1.32 -5.88
CA PRO A 10 20.44 2.43 -4.93
C PRO A 10 19.03 2.65 -4.38
N PHE A 11 17.99 2.45 -5.21
CA PHE A 11 16.60 2.55 -4.77
C PHE A 11 16.22 1.45 -3.78
N GLY A 12 16.57 0.19 -4.07
CA GLY A 12 16.37 -0.95 -3.17
C GLY A 12 17.15 -0.81 -1.87
N LEU A 13 18.40 -0.32 -1.93
CA LEU A 13 19.21 -0.03 -0.74
C LEU A 13 18.57 1.06 0.13
N PHE A 14 18.03 2.11 -0.48
CA PHE A 14 17.29 3.16 0.22
C PHE A 14 16.07 2.59 0.95
N TRP A 15 15.23 1.80 0.25
CA TRP A 15 14.04 1.19 0.86
C TRP A 15 14.39 0.17 1.95
N LEU A 16 15.47 -0.57 1.78
CA LEU A 16 16.00 -1.47 2.80
C LEU A 16 16.40 -0.69 4.06
N ALA A 17 17.20 0.36 3.90
CA ALA A 17 17.64 1.20 5.01
C ALA A 17 16.46 1.87 5.71
N LEU A 18 15.50 2.40 4.95
CA LEU A 18 14.30 3.03 5.48
C LEU A 18 13.42 2.02 6.24
N GLY A 19 13.19 0.83 5.68
CA GLY A 19 12.43 -0.24 6.33
C GLY A 19 13.06 -0.69 7.65
N LEU A 20 14.39 -0.86 7.67
CA LEU A 20 15.15 -1.17 8.88
C LEU A 20 15.07 -0.05 9.93
N ALA A 21 15.17 1.22 9.49
CA ALA A 21 15.05 2.37 10.40
C ALA A 21 13.65 2.42 11.05
N ILE A 22 12.59 2.20 10.27
CA ILE A 22 11.21 2.16 10.78
C ILE A 22 11.05 1.00 11.79
N ALA A 23 11.56 -0.19 11.45
CA ALA A 23 11.50 -1.35 12.34
C ALA A 23 12.28 -1.12 13.64
N PHE A 24 13.43 -0.45 13.56
CA PHE A 24 14.25 -0.09 14.71
C PHE A 24 13.57 0.94 15.61
N GLU A 25 13.01 2.01 15.04
CA GLU A 25 12.26 3.01 15.81
C GLU A 25 11.00 2.40 16.43
N SER A 26 10.33 1.50 15.72
CA SER A 26 9.20 0.73 16.24
C SER A 26 9.61 -0.17 17.41
N TRP A 27 10.82 -0.74 17.38
CA TRP A 27 11.35 -1.55 18.47
C TRP A 27 11.70 -0.72 19.72
N ARG A 28 12.10 0.55 19.54
CA ARG A 28 12.41 1.48 20.65
C ARG A 28 11.17 1.99 21.37
N MET A 29 9.98 1.77 20.82
CA MET A 29 8.75 2.22 21.47
C MET A 29 8.51 1.45 22.77
N PRO A 30 8.13 2.14 23.88
CA PRO A 30 7.90 1.50 25.15
C PRO A 30 6.81 0.43 25.04
N ARG A 31 7.13 -0.78 25.49
CA ARG A 31 6.14 -1.85 25.59
C ARG A 31 5.39 -1.67 26.90
N LEU A 32 4.11 -1.34 26.82
CA LEU A 32 3.24 -1.17 27.99
C LEU A 32 2.83 -2.53 28.60
N GLU A 33 3.68 -3.55 28.46
CA GLU A 33 3.45 -4.92 28.98
C GLU A 33 3.32 -4.92 30.50
N GLU A 34 4.03 -4.01 31.19
CA GLU A 34 3.95 -3.80 32.64
C GLU A 34 2.58 -3.24 33.10
N GLN A 35 1.74 -2.74 32.19
CA GLN A 35 0.41 -2.19 32.47
C GLN A 35 -0.73 -3.19 32.20
N GLY A 36 -0.42 -4.45 31.87
CA GLY A 36 -1.43 -5.49 31.60
C GLY A 36 -2.21 -5.30 30.29
N ILE A 37 -1.68 -4.50 29.36
CA ILE A 37 -2.30 -4.24 28.05
C ILE A 37 -2.04 -5.42 27.10
N ASN A 38 -3.01 -5.74 26.25
CA ASN A 38 -2.91 -6.82 25.28
C ASN A 38 -1.69 -6.63 24.35
N PRO A 39 -0.82 -7.65 24.17
CA PRO A 39 0.38 -7.55 23.32
C PRO A 39 0.12 -7.12 21.87
N TYR A 40 -1.09 -7.35 21.35
CA TYR A 40 -1.44 -6.96 19.97
C TYR A 40 -1.75 -5.46 19.82
N THR A 41 -1.85 -4.72 20.92
CA THR A 41 -2.10 -3.26 20.95
C THR A 41 -0.86 -2.43 21.26
N ILE A 42 0.34 -3.03 21.29
CA ILE A 42 1.57 -2.33 21.64
C ILE A 42 1.88 -1.24 20.59
N PRO A 43 2.19 0.00 21.01
CA PRO A 43 2.64 1.05 20.11
C PRO A 43 3.93 0.60 19.41
N GLY A 44 3.94 0.61 18.07
CA GLY A 44 5.08 0.18 17.27
C GLY A 44 4.87 -1.13 16.50
N LEU A 45 3.87 -1.95 16.84
CA LEU A 45 3.70 -3.26 16.19
C LEU A 45 3.35 -3.15 14.69
N VAL A 46 2.31 -2.37 14.36
CA VAL A 46 1.90 -2.10 12.97
C VAL A 46 3.01 -1.42 12.15
N PRO A 47 3.60 -0.28 12.60
CA PRO A 47 4.68 0.34 11.84
C PRO A 47 5.93 -0.54 11.75
N GLY A 48 6.24 -1.35 12.77
CA GLY A 48 7.36 -2.29 12.75
C GLY A 48 7.19 -3.39 11.70
N LEU A 49 5.99 -3.96 11.60
CA LEU A 49 5.66 -4.95 10.56
C LEU A 49 5.76 -4.34 9.15
N LEU A 50 5.21 -3.13 8.96
CA LEU A 50 5.31 -2.41 7.69
C LEU A 50 6.77 -2.10 7.32
N GLY A 51 7.59 -1.66 8.27
CA GLY A 51 9.02 -1.42 8.07
C GLY A 51 9.77 -2.70 7.68
N LEU A 52 9.44 -3.83 8.30
CA LEU A 52 10.04 -5.12 7.97
C LEU A 52 9.67 -5.56 6.53
N ILE A 53 8.39 -5.47 6.15
CA ILE A 53 7.93 -5.79 4.79
C ILE A 53 8.63 -4.88 3.77
N LEU A 54 8.73 -3.59 4.06
CA LEU A 54 9.44 -2.63 3.22
C LEU A 54 10.92 -2.99 3.07
N GLY A 55 11.56 -3.42 4.16
CA GLY A 55 12.91 -3.95 4.16
C GLY A 55 13.06 -5.18 3.24
N ILE A 56 12.13 -6.13 3.33
CA ILE A 56 12.10 -7.31 2.44
C ILE A 56 11.99 -6.87 0.98
N PHE A 57 11.11 -5.94 0.64
CA PHE A 57 11.01 -5.41 -0.73
C PHE A 57 12.29 -4.69 -1.17
N GLY A 58 12.95 -3.95 -0.28
CA GLY A 58 14.27 -3.36 -0.53
C GLY A 58 15.33 -4.42 -0.85
N VAL A 59 15.38 -5.53 -0.09
CA VAL A 59 16.26 -6.68 -0.37
C VAL A 59 15.95 -7.28 -1.74
N VAL A 60 14.68 -7.54 -2.03
CA VAL A 60 14.26 -8.11 -3.32
C VAL A 60 14.68 -7.20 -4.47
N LEU A 61 14.47 -5.89 -4.37
CA LEU A 61 14.89 -4.91 -5.38
C LEU A 61 16.41 -4.84 -5.53
N PHE A 62 17.15 -4.90 -4.42
CA PHE A 62 18.61 -4.88 -4.43
C PHE A 62 19.21 -6.09 -5.14
N PHE A 63 18.63 -7.28 -4.92
CA PHE A 63 19.05 -8.52 -5.56
C PHE A 63 18.36 -8.80 -6.89
N ARG A 64 17.40 -7.95 -7.29
CA ARG A 64 16.71 -8.06 -8.58
C ARG A 64 17.75 -7.92 -9.69
N ARG A 65 18.13 -9.05 -10.28
CA ARG A 65 18.78 -9.05 -11.60
C ARG A 65 17.70 -8.58 -12.56
N ALA A 66 17.96 -7.50 -13.31
CA ALA A 66 17.02 -7.01 -14.31
C ALA A 66 16.57 -8.22 -15.16
N PRO A 67 15.28 -8.63 -15.08
CA PRO A 67 14.82 -9.69 -15.94
C PRO A 67 14.93 -9.17 -17.38
N MET A 68 15.47 -10.00 -18.29
CA MET A 68 14.95 -9.92 -19.66
C MET A 68 13.45 -10.10 -19.52
N ALA A 69 12.70 -9.10 -19.98
CA ALA A 69 11.29 -8.88 -19.70
C ALA A 69 10.44 -10.15 -19.88
N GLU A 70 10.25 -10.90 -18.79
CA GLU A 70 9.28 -11.99 -18.73
C GLU A 70 8.98 -12.23 -17.24
N GLY A 71 7.80 -11.78 -16.81
CA GLY A 71 7.28 -12.05 -15.47
C GLY A 71 6.69 -10.82 -14.79
N VAL A 72 5.37 -10.74 -14.82
CA VAL A 72 4.51 -9.69 -14.23
C VAL A 72 4.56 -8.36 -15.00
N ALA A 73 4.03 -8.39 -16.23
CA ALA A 73 3.46 -7.17 -16.80
C ALA A 73 2.29 -6.76 -15.90
N LEU A 74 2.53 -5.84 -14.98
CA LEU A 74 1.48 -4.91 -14.61
C LEU A 74 1.19 -4.16 -15.91
N GLU A 75 0.07 -4.46 -16.56
CA GLU A 75 -0.42 -3.72 -17.74
C GLU A 75 -0.27 -2.22 -17.46
N GLY A 76 0.68 -1.57 -18.14
CA GLY A 76 1.08 -0.18 -17.88
C GLY A 76 2.58 0.10 -17.70
N ASP A 77 3.49 -0.90 -17.76
CA ASP A 77 4.95 -0.66 -17.82
C ASP A 77 5.40 -0.25 -19.23
N ASP A 78 4.88 0.88 -19.72
CA ASP A 78 5.71 1.71 -20.58
C ASP A 78 6.83 2.23 -19.67
N GLY A 79 8.05 1.72 -19.80
CA GLY A 79 9.21 2.12 -19.00
C GLY A 79 9.64 3.59 -19.17
N GLY A 80 8.71 4.51 -19.44
CA GLY A 80 8.79 5.93 -19.24
C GLY A 80 8.26 6.31 -17.86
N VAL A 81 8.84 7.36 -17.28
CA VAL A 81 8.41 8.01 -16.04
C VAL A 81 6.88 7.99 -15.92
N ALA A 82 6.35 7.42 -14.83
CA ALA A 82 4.91 7.38 -14.57
C ALA A 82 4.28 8.75 -14.83
N GLU A 83 3.19 8.80 -15.60
CA GLU A 83 2.60 10.06 -16.00
C GLU A 83 2.34 10.95 -14.76
N PRO A 84 2.81 12.20 -14.76
CA PRO A 84 2.84 13.03 -13.55
C PRO A 84 1.44 13.24 -12.95
N TRP A 85 0.39 13.20 -13.78
CA TRP A 85 -0.99 13.29 -13.31
C TRP A 85 -1.44 12.05 -12.53
N ARG A 86 -0.97 10.84 -12.88
CA ARG A 86 -1.26 9.59 -12.14
C ARG A 86 -0.63 9.64 -10.77
N VAL A 87 0.62 10.13 -10.69
CA VAL A 87 1.32 10.35 -9.42
C VAL A 87 0.60 11.39 -8.57
N ALA A 88 0.21 12.53 -9.16
CA ALA A 88 -0.55 13.57 -8.47
C ALA A 88 -1.91 13.06 -7.97
N LEU A 89 -2.60 12.25 -8.77
CA LEU A 89 -3.87 11.64 -8.39
C LEU A 89 -3.69 10.63 -7.24
N ALA A 90 -2.67 9.77 -7.31
CA ALA A 90 -2.36 8.83 -6.23
C ALA A 90 -2.10 9.58 -4.92
N PHE A 91 -1.27 10.62 -5.00
CA PHE A 91 -0.97 11.48 -3.86
C PHE A 91 -2.23 12.14 -3.30
N LEU A 92 -3.07 12.73 -4.17
CA LEU A 92 -4.31 13.40 -3.76
C LEU A 92 -5.31 12.43 -3.13
N LEU A 93 -5.46 11.23 -3.68
CA LEU A 93 -6.32 10.19 -3.10
C LEU A 93 -5.79 9.75 -1.72
N CYS A 94 -4.49 9.46 -1.61
CA CYS A 94 -3.88 9.01 -0.36
C CYS A 94 -3.96 10.10 0.74
N VAL A 95 -3.62 11.34 0.41
CA VAL A 95 -3.68 12.46 1.35
C VAL A 95 -5.12 12.82 1.67
N GLY A 96 -6.01 12.83 0.68
CA GLY A 96 -7.44 13.12 0.88
C GLY A 96 -8.12 12.08 1.78
N PHE A 97 -7.80 10.80 1.60
CA PHE A 97 -8.26 9.75 2.50
C PHE A 97 -7.65 9.91 3.90
N GLY A 98 -6.31 10.03 3.98
CA GLY A 98 -5.55 10.15 5.22
C GLY A 98 -5.94 11.33 6.09
N ALA A 99 -6.02 12.52 5.50
CA ALA A 99 -6.28 13.77 6.22
C ALA A 99 -7.77 14.13 6.31
N GLY A 100 -8.57 13.72 5.32
CA GLY A 100 -9.98 14.11 5.21
C GLY A 100 -10.95 13.03 5.67
N ALA A 101 -10.77 11.77 5.26
CA ALA A 101 -11.75 10.72 5.57
C ALA A 101 -11.55 10.14 6.98
N LEU A 102 -10.30 10.00 7.45
CA LEU A 102 -10.03 9.56 8.81
C LEU A 102 -10.45 10.66 9.81
N GLY A 103 -11.40 10.32 10.69
CA GLY A 103 -11.79 11.18 11.82
C GLY A 103 -12.92 12.18 11.58
N HIS A 104 -13.46 12.29 10.36
CA HIS A 104 -14.48 13.30 10.00
C HIS A 104 -15.92 12.76 9.90
N GLY A 105 -16.18 11.55 10.38
CA GLY A 105 -17.55 11.03 10.59
C GLY A 105 -18.08 9.87 9.72
N PRO A 106 -17.55 9.51 8.53
CA PRO A 106 -18.02 8.31 7.85
C PRO A 106 -17.48 7.05 8.55
N PRO A 107 -18.24 5.93 8.54
CA PRO A 107 -17.79 4.71 9.18
C PRO A 107 -16.60 4.13 8.40
N PHE A 108 -15.57 3.65 9.11
CA PHE A 108 -14.27 3.35 8.53
C PHE A 108 -14.33 2.40 7.32
N TRP A 109 -15.13 1.33 7.41
CA TRP A 109 -15.31 0.35 6.34
C TRP A 109 -15.79 0.97 5.02
N LEU A 110 -16.69 1.95 5.06
CA LEU A 110 -17.14 2.68 3.88
C LEU A 110 -16.04 3.58 3.33
N GLY A 111 -15.32 4.28 4.20
CA GLY A 111 -14.19 5.14 3.79
C GLY A 111 -13.10 4.34 3.09
N ALA A 112 -12.64 3.25 3.71
CA ALA A 112 -11.60 2.38 3.17
C ALA A 112 -12.06 1.68 1.87
N GLY A 113 -13.30 1.18 1.84
CA GLY A 113 -13.87 0.55 0.65
C GLY A 113 -14.04 1.52 -0.51
N LEU A 114 -14.55 2.73 -0.26
CA LEU A 114 -14.71 3.76 -1.27
C LEU A 114 -13.35 4.24 -1.80
N PHE A 115 -12.38 4.45 -0.91
CA PHE A 115 -11.02 4.81 -1.30
C PHE A 115 -10.40 3.74 -2.21
N LEU A 116 -10.46 2.47 -1.80
CA LEU A 116 -9.89 1.37 -2.56
C LEU A 116 -10.60 1.19 -3.92
N PHE A 117 -11.93 1.31 -3.93
CA PHE A 117 -12.73 1.27 -5.16
C PHE A 117 -12.38 2.40 -6.11
N LEU A 118 -12.32 3.65 -5.62
CA LEU A 118 -11.96 4.83 -6.42
C LEU A 118 -10.54 4.72 -6.95
N ALA A 119 -9.59 4.27 -6.13
CA ALA A 119 -8.22 4.06 -6.56
C ALA A 119 -8.17 3.04 -7.72
N ILE A 120 -8.74 1.85 -7.55
CA ILE A 120 -8.74 0.81 -8.58
C ILE A 120 -9.42 1.33 -9.86
N ILE A 121 -10.62 1.92 -9.75
CA ILE A 121 -11.34 2.42 -10.92
C ILE A 121 -10.56 3.53 -11.63
N LEU A 122 -10.09 4.56 -10.92
CA LEU A 122 -9.43 5.69 -11.58
C LEU A 122 -8.09 5.27 -12.24
N PHE A 123 -7.37 4.31 -11.66
CA PHE A 123 -6.12 3.82 -12.24
C PHE A 123 -6.33 2.81 -13.38
N GLU A 124 -7.34 1.94 -13.31
CA GLU A 124 -7.62 0.93 -14.35
C GLU A 124 -8.62 1.40 -15.43
N TYR A 125 -9.26 2.56 -15.26
CA TYR A 125 -10.23 3.11 -16.22
C TYR A 125 -9.70 3.22 -17.67
N PRO A 126 -8.46 3.70 -17.92
CA PRO A 126 -7.94 3.81 -19.29
C PRO A 126 -7.82 2.43 -19.96
N ASP A 127 -7.36 1.44 -19.21
CA ASP A 127 -7.07 0.09 -19.69
C ASP A 127 -8.37 -0.68 -19.99
N HIS A 128 -9.35 -0.63 -19.08
CA HIS A 128 -10.64 -1.29 -19.29
C HIS A 128 -11.50 -0.62 -20.37
N LYS A 129 -11.34 0.70 -20.57
CA LYS A 129 -12.02 1.43 -21.65
C LYS A 129 -11.45 1.03 -23.02
N ALA A 130 -10.14 0.84 -23.11
CA ALA A 130 -9.48 0.36 -24.33
C ALA A 130 -9.86 -1.08 -24.67
N ALA A 131 -10.03 -1.94 -23.65
CA ALA A 131 -10.41 -3.35 -23.82
C ALA A 131 -11.93 -3.58 -24.02
N GLY A 132 -12.78 -2.57 -23.84
CA GLY A 132 -14.25 -2.71 -23.96
C GLY A 132 -14.90 -3.53 -22.84
N THR A 133 -14.16 -3.87 -21.78
CA THR A 133 -14.57 -4.74 -20.67
C THR A 133 -14.94 -3.96 -19.40
N LEU A 134 -15.26 -2.67 -19.53
CA LEU A 134 -15.50 -1.74 -18.41
C LEU A 134 -16.43 -2.28 -17.31
N ARG A 135 -17.50 -3.02 -17.68
CA ARG A 135 -18.41 -3.64 -16.70
C ARG A 135 -17.71 -4.71 -15.85
N TYR A 136 -16.85 -5.51 -16.46
CA TYR A 136 -16.08 -6.55 -15.77
C TYR A 136 -14.97 -5.95 -14.89
N GLY A 137 -14.33 -4.86 -15.35
CA GLY A 137 -13.39 -4.08 -14.53
C GLY A 137 -14.07 -3.52 -13.28
N ILE A 138 -15.26 -2.91 -13.43
CA ILE A 138 -16.02 -2.35 -12.31
C ILE A 138 -16.42 -3.42 -11.30
N THR A 139 -16.93 -4.57 -11.76
CA THR A 139 -17.35 -5.63 -10.83
C THR A 139 -16.16 -6.23 -10.08
N ARG A 140 -15.01 -6.44 -10.74
CA ARG A 140 -13.79 -6.90 -10.05
C ARG A 140 -13.27 -5.86 -9.07
N ALA A 141 -13.23 -4.59 -9.45
CA ALA A 141 -12.83 -3.50 -8.57
C ALA A 141 -13.71 -3.42 -7.33
N ALA A 142 -15.03 -3.52 -7.50
CA ALA A 142 -15.98 -3.55 -6.38
C ALA A 142 -15.75 -4.76 -5.46
N LEU A 143 -15.50 -5.95 -6.03
CA LEU A 143 -15.26 -7.16 -5.27
C LEU A 143 -13.96 -7.07 -4.47
N VAL A 144 -12.86 -6.66 -5.11
CA VAL A 144 -11.54 -6.47 -4.45
C VAL A 144 -11.64 -5.40 -3.36
N ALA A 145 -12.32 -4.28 -3.64
CA ALA A 145 -12.52 -3.22 -2.67
C ALA A 145 -13.35 -3.69 -1.47
N ALA A 146 -14.43 -4.43 -1.70
CA ALA A 146 -15.29 -4.95 -0.64
C ALA A 146 -14.54 -5.97 0.25
N ILE A 147 -13.86 -6.95 -0.36
CA ILE A 147 -13.08 -7.95 0.37
C ILE A 147 -11.92 -7.29 1.12
N GLY A 148 -11.18 -6.39 0.46
CA GLY A 148 -10.06 -5.67 1.06
C GLY A 148 -10.52 -4.83 2.26
N ALA A 149 -11.58 -4.04 2.10
CA ALA A 149 -12.12 -3.23 3.19
C ALA A 149 -12.64 -4.07 4.36
N ALA A 150 -13.32 -5.19 4.08
CA ALA A 150 -13.76 -6.11 5.11
C ALA A 150 -12.58 -6.73 5.86
N ALA A 151 -11.57 -7.23 5.15
CA ALA A 151 -10.37 -7.81 5.74
C ALA A 151 -9.61 -6.79 6.61
N ILE A 152 -9.41 -5.57 6.12
CA ILE A 152 -8.77 -4.49 6.88
C ILE A 152 -9.59 -4.18 8.13
N THR A 153 -10.91 -4.02 8.01
CA THR A 153 -11.78 -3.71 9.15
C THR A 153 -11.70 -4.81 10.22
N LEU A 154 -11.76 -6.08 9.82
CA LEU A 154 -11.65 -7.22 10.74
C LEU A 154 -10.28 -7.28 11.42
N ILE A 155 -9.19 -7.07 10.68
CA ILE A 155 -7.84 -7.04 11.27
C ILE A 155 -7.75 -5.92 12.31
N PHE A 156 -8.27 -4.72 12.01
CA PHE A 156 -8.21 -3.61 12.96
C PHE A 156 -9.10 -3.82 14.19
N GLN A 157 -10.30 -4.36 14.01
CA GLN A 157 -11.25 -4.59 15.12
C GLN A 157 -10.88 -5.80 15.97
N GLU A 158 -10.54 -6.93 15.34
CA GLU A 158 -10.36 -8.21 16.03
C GLU A 158 -8.91 -8.46 16.45
N ILE A 159 -7.94 -8.07 15.61
CA ILE A 159 -6.52 -8.29 15.91
C ILE A 159 -5.95 -7.09 16.67
N PHE A 160 -6.19 -5.87 16.18
CA PHE A 160 -5.66 -4.66 16.81
C PHE A 160 -6.59 -4.03 17.84
N LEU A 161 -7.79 -4.58 18.05
CA LEU A 161 -8.77 -4.09 19.04
C LEU A 161 -9.05 -2.58 18.94
N VAL A 162 -8.87 -2.01 17.75
CA VAL A 162 -9.08 -0.59 17.48
C VAL A 162 -10.57 -0.37 17.29
N ARG A 163 -11.14 0.50 18.13
CA ARG A 163 -12.51 1.00 17.99
C ARG A 163 -12.56 1.92 16.78
N LEU A 164 -12.99 1.39 15.65
CA LEU A 164 -13.26 2.18 14.45
C LEU A 164 -14.65 2.85 14.58
N PRO A 165 -14.77 4.15 14.30
CA PRO A 165 -16.07 4.83 14.19
C PRO A 165 -16.84 4.38 12.93
#